data_AF-A0A8T5HZQ1-F1
#
_entry.id   AF-A0A8T5HZQ1-F1
#
_cell.length_a   1.000
_cell.length_b   1.000
_cell.length_c   1.000
_cell.angle_alpha   90.00
_cell.angle_beta   90.00
_cell.angle_gamma   90.00
#
_symmetry.space_group_name_H-M   'P 1'
#
loop_
_entity.id
_entity.type
_entity.pdbx_description
1 polymer ?
#
loop_
_entity_poly.entity_id
_entity_poly.type
_entity_poly.pdbx_seq_one_letter_code
_entity_poly.pdbx_strand_id
1 'polypeptide(L)'
;MSRTCSKCKNSIPDTEQLGPVNEKYPTCTKCWAEWKEYQVMVMNEMKLDMSMVDHRKLLKKHEKIFVGVLSPEGEVIDYSDEDNRKPDEPQVN
;
A
#
# COMPACT_ATOMS: atom_id res chain seq x y z
N MET A 1 -15.66 -10.24 11.44
CA MET A 1 -14.80 -9.17 11.99
C MET A 1 -14.45 -8.31 10.79
N SER A 2 -14.98 -7.09 10.70
CA SER A 2 -14.75 -6.21 9.56
C SER A 2 -13.26 -5.89 9.44
N ARG A 3 -12.62 -6.33 8.34
CA ARG A 3 -11.23 -6.01 8.04
C ARG A 3 -11.15 -4.53 7.64
N THR A 4 -10.16 -3.78 8.10
CA THR A 4 -9.99 -2.37 7.70
C THR A 4 -8.96 -2.26 6.58
N CYS A 5 -9.27 -1.47 5.55
CA CYS A 5 -8.34 -1.25 4.45
C CYS A 5 -7.15 -0.40 4.88
N SER A 6 -5.93 -0.92 4.70
CA SER A 6 -4.67 -0.20 4.99
C SER A 6 -4.52 1.11 4.21
N LYS A 7 -5.00 1.17 2.96
CA LYS A 7 -4.90 2.36 2.10
C LYS A 7 -5.98 3.41 2.38
N CYS A 8 -7.25 3.04 2.22
CA CYS A 8 -8.36 4.00 2.29
C CYS A 8 -9.04 4.08 3.66
N LYS A 9 -8.62 3.26 4.64
CA LYS A 9 -9.16 3.20 6.01
C LYS A 9 -10.65 2.84 6.10
N ASN A 10 -11.27 2.45 4.98
CA ASN A 10 -12.65 1.98 4.94
C ASN A 10 -12.77 0.53 5.44
N SER A 11 -13.92 0.18 6.01
CA SER A 11 -14.24 -1.22 6.31
C SER A 11 -14.39 -2.03 5.02
N ILE A 12 -13.67 -3.14 4.95
CA ILE A 12 -13.80 -4.17 3.93
C ILE A 12 -14.94 -5.10 4.39
N PRO A 13 -16.04 -5.20 3.63
CA PRO A 13 -17.13 -6.09 3.98
C PRO A 13 -16.68 -7.54 3.87
N ASP A 14 -17.18 -8.40 4.77
CA ASP A 14 -16.84 -9.84 4.84
C ASP A 14 -17.28 -10.61 3.58
N THR A 15 -18.11 -10.00 2.72
CA THR A 15 -18.54 -10.53 1.41
C THR A 15 -17.50 -10.34 0.31
N GLU A 16 -16.50 -9.49 0.52
CA GLU A 16 -15.50 -9.18 -0.48
C GLU A 16 -14.36 -10.21 -0.45
N GLN A 17 -14.27 -11.05 -1.48
CA GLN A 17 -13.17 -11.98 -1.63
C GLN A 17 -11.90 -11.25 -2.06
N LEU A 18 -10.99 -11.08 -1.10
CA LEU A 18 -9.64 -10.62 -1.37
C LEU A 18 -8.84 -11.76 -2.01
N GLY A 19 -7.96 -11.42 -2.95
CA GLY A 19 -7.00 -12.35 -3.51
C GLY A 19 -5.82 -12.62 -2.56
N PRO A 20 -4.92 -13.55 -2.93
CA PRO A 20 -3.85 -14.04 -2.06
C PRO A 20 -2.77 -13.01 -1.70
N VAL A 21 -2.71 -11.88 -2.42
CA VAL A 21 -1.73 -10.81 -2.17
C VAL A 21 -2.35 -9.67 -1.37
N ASN A 22 -3.53 -9.19 -1.74
CA ASN A 22 -4.22 -8.13 -1.02
C ASN A 22 -4.79 -8.58 0.33
N GLU A 23 -5.01 -9.89 0.54
CA GLU A 23 -5.30 -10.43 1.87
C GLU A 23 -4.12 -10.26 2.85
N LYS A 24 -2.87 -10.26 2.37
CA LYS A 24 -1.69 -10.04 3.21
C LYS A 24 -1.53 -8.59 3.67
N TYR A 25 -2.07 -7.64 2.91
CA TYR A 25 -1.93 -6.21 3.14
C TYR A 25 -3.22 -5.53 3.60
N PRO A 26 -4.14 -6.28 4.21
CA PRO A 26 -5.60 -6.02 4.24
C PRO A 26 -6.05 -4.86 3.33
N THR A 27 -5.99 -5.03 2.01
CA THR A 27 -6.34 -3.98 1.04
C THR A 27 -7.63 -4.33 0.32
N CYS A 28 -8.60 -3.41 0.26
CA CYS A 28 -9.85 -3.64 -0.47
C CYS A 28 -9.59 -3.81 -1.98
N THR A 29 -10.52 -4.45 -2.69
CA THR A 29 -10.39 -4.72 -4.13
C THR A 29 -10.28 -3.44 -4.94
N LYS A 30 -10.91 -2.34 -4.51
CA LYS A 30 -10.80 -1.03 -5.16
C LYS A 30 -9.37 -0.50 -5.11
N CYS A 31 -8.79 -0.37 -3.92
CA CYS A 31 -7.40 0.09 -3.78
C CYS A 31 -6.40 -0.89 -4.42
N TRP A 32 -6.70 -2.20 -4.43
CA TRP A 32 -5.87 -3.17 -5.12
C TRP A 32 -5.96 -3.04 -6.65
N ALA A 33 -7.12 -2.69 -7.20
CA ALA A 33 -7.28 -2.39 -8.63
C ALA A 33 -6.48 -1.14 -9.02
N GLU A 34 -6.54 -0.08 -8.20
CA GLU A 34 -5.72 1.13 -8.40
C GLU A 34 -4.21 0.81 -8.36
N TRP A 35 -3.77 -0.06 -7.44
CA TRP A 35 -2.38 -0.51 -7.41
C TRP A 35 -1.95 -1.16 -8.73
N LYS A 36 -2.80 -2.02 -9.33
CA LYS A 36 -2.45 -2.67 -10.60
C LYS A 36 -2.24 -1.67 -11.74
N GLU A 37 -3.03 -0.60 -11.78
CA GLU A 37 -2.85 0.47 -12.76
C GLU A 37 -1.57 1.26 -12.49
N TYR A 38 -1.37 1.66 -11.23
CA TYR A 38 -0.17 2.38 -10.80
C TYR A 38 1.11 1.56 -10.99
N GLN A 39 1.06 0.24 -10.80
CA GLN A 39 2.16 -0.69 -11.04
C GLN A 39 2.68 -0.57 -12.48
N VAL A 40 1.77 -0.47 -13.46
CA VAL A 40 2.14 -0.29 -14.87
C VAL A 40 2.80 1.06 -15.11
N MET A 41 2.30 2.13 -14.47
CA MET A 41 2.91 3.45 -14.55
C MET A 41 4.35 3.43 -14.00
N VAL A 42 4.55 2.88 -12.80
CA VAL A 42 5.87 2.76 -12.16
C VAL A 42 6.84 1.96 -13.04
N MET A 43 6.40 0.83 -13.61
CA MET A 43 7.24 0.04 -14.52
C MET A 43 7.65 0.84 -15.77
N ASN A 44 6.72 1.58 -16.36
CA ASN A 44 6.96 2.31 -17.61
C ASN A 44 7.77 3.59 -17.42
N GLU A 45 7.54 4.35 -16.34
CA GLU A 45 8.23 5.61 -16.06
C GLU A 45 9.66 5.36 -15.57
N MET A 46 9.85 4.40 -14.66
CA MET A 46 11.17 4.05 -14.13
C MET A 46 11.94 3.05 -15.00
N LYS A 47 11.34 2.61 -16.13
CA LYS A 47 11.92 1.64 -17.08
C LYS A 47 12.37 0.35 -16.37
N LEU A 48 11.49 -0.19 -15.52
CA LEU A 48 11.78 -1.41 -14.76
C LEU A 48 11.75 -2.64 -15.67
N ASP A 49 12.87 -3.33 -15.73
CA ASP A 49 12.98 -4.69 -16.26
C ASP A 49 12.66 -5.72 -15.17
N MET A 50 11.55 -6.45 -15.32
CA MET A 50 11.08 -7.46 -14.37
C MET A 50 11.95 -8.72 -14.31
N SER A 51 12.90 -8.90 -15.23
CA SER A 51 13.93 -9.95 -15.16
C SER A 51 15.00 -9.63 -14.11
N MET A 52 15.24 -8.34 -13.84
CA MET A 52 16.22 -7.89 -12.85
C MET A 52 15.66 -7.96 -11.42
N VAL A 53 16.45 -8.55 -10.53
CA VAL A 53 16.07 -8.75 -9.11
C VAL A 53 15.82 -7.41 -8.42
N ASP A 54 16.67 -6.42 -8.66
CA ASP A 54 16.59 -5.14 -7.95
C ASP A 54 15.40 -4.30 -8.42
N HIS A 55 15.02 -4.40 -9.69
CA HIS A 55 13.80 -3.81 -10.21
C HIS A 55 12.54 -4.42 -9.59
N ARG A 56 12.51 -5.75 -9.41
CA ARG A 56 11.41 -6.40 -8.67
C ARG A 56 11.33 -5.94 -7.21
N LYS A 57 12.48 -5.76 -6.54
CA LYS A 57 12.52 -5.22 -5.17
C LYS A 57 11.99 -3.79 -5.12
N LEU A 58 12.37 -2.96 -6.09
CA LEU A 58 11.91 -1.56 -6.18
C LEU A 58 10.39 -1.49 -6.39
N LEU A 59 9.85 -2.26 -7.33
CA LEU A 59 8.40 -2.33 -7.54
C LEU A 59 7.65 -2.78 -6.28
N LYS A 60 8.22 -3.74 -5.54
CA LYS A 60 7.67 -4.21 -4.26
C LYS A 60 7.77 -3.16 -3.15
N LYS A 61 8.75 -2.26 -3.19
CA LYS A 61 8.82 -1.09 -2.29
C LYS A 61 7.67 -0.13 -2.60
N HIS A 62 7.44 0.19 -3.87
CA HIS A 62 6.29 0.99 -4.31
C HIS A 62 4.95 0.35 -3.94
N GLU A 63 4.85 -0.99 -4.03
CA GLU A 63 3.64 -1.73 -3.61
C GLU A 63 3.33 -1.43 -2.14
N LYS A 64 4.32 -1.64 -1.26
CA LYS A 64 4.16 -1.41 0.19
C LYS A 64 3.83 0.04 0.51
N ILE A 65 4.48 1.00 -0.17
CA ILE A 65 4.18 2.43 0.00
C ILE A 65 2.75 2.74 -0.46
N PHE A 66 2.35 2.19 -1.61
CA PHE A 66 1.04 2.44 -2.18
C PHE A 66 -0.07 1.94 -1.26
N VAL A 67 0.03 0.70 -0.75
CA VAL A 67 -0.96 0.13 0.18
C VAL A 67 -0.83 0.69 1.61
N GLY A 68 0.14 1.59 1.85
CA GLY A 68 0.37 2.24 3.14
C GLY A 68 1.24 1.43 4.12
N VAL A 69 1.60 0.18 3.83
CA VAL A 69 2.35 -0.69 4.74
C VAL A 69 3.79 -0.18 5.02
N LEU A 70 4.28 0.75 4.21
CA LEU A 70 5.58 1.41 4.40
C LEU A 70 5.42 2.91 4.13
N SER A 71 6.00 3.79 4.95
CA SER A 71 6.12 5.21 4.60
C SER A 71 7.11 5.40 3.43
N PRO A 72 7.01 6.51 2.67
CA PRO A 72 8.00 6.87 1.65
C PRO A 72 9.45 6.90 2.19
N GLU A 73 9.60 7.23 3.47
CA GLU A 73 10.85 7.35 4.22
C GLU A 73 11.38 5.99 4.72
N GLY A 74 10.60 4.91 4.59
CA GLY A 74 11.01 3.54 4.93
C GLY A 74 10.63 3.08 6.34
N GLU A 75 9.81 3.85 7.06
CA GLU A 75 9.25 3.43 8.33
C GLU A 75 8.12 2.41 8.10
N VAL A 76 8.14 1.34 8.88
CA VAL A 76 7.02 0.39 8.93
C VAL A 76 5.96 1.02 9.79
N ILE A 77 4.85 1.45 9.18
CA ILE A 77 3.72 2.02 9.91
C ILE A 77 3.05 0.86 10.66
N ASP A 78 3.15 0.86 11.99
CA ASP A 78 2.37 -0.04 12.84
C ASP A 78 0.94 0.50 12.93
N TYR A 79 0.00 -0.31 12.45
CA TYR A 79 -1.42 0.01 12.36
C TYR A 79 -2.19 -0.33 13.64
N SER A 80 -1.50 -0.76 14.69
CA SER A 80 -2.07 -1.09 16.00
C SER A 80 -2.08 0.11 16.95
N ASP A 81 -1.31 1.16 16.64
CA ASP A 81 -1.19 2.37 17.46
C ASP A 81 -2.06 3.51 16.92
N GLU A 82 -3.05 3.90 17.71
CA GLU A 82 -3.97 5.04 17.47
C GLU A 82 -3.26 6.41 17.40
N ASP A 83 -1.97 6.48 17.76
CA ASP A 83 -1.19 7.73 17.81
C ASP A 83 -0.75 8.22 16.41
N ASN A 84 -0.66 7.32 15.41
CA ASN A 84 -0.36 7.68 14.01
C ASN A 84 -1.56 8.31 13.26
N ARG A 85 -2.60 8.74 13.97
CA ARG A 85 -3.90 9.16 13.44
C ARG A 85 -3.97 10.63 12.98
N LYS A 86 -2.91 11.43 13.07
CA LYS A 86 -2.98 12.87 12.69
C LYS A 86 -1.77 13.37 11.87
N PRO A 87 -1.95 13.63 10.56
CA PRO A 87 -1.05 14.49 9.80
C PRO A 87 -1.63 15.92 9.67
N ASP A 88 -2.12 16.51 10.77
CA ASP A 88 -2.73 17.85 10.76
C ASP A 88 -2.05 18.81 11.76
N GLU A 89 -0.77 18.63 12.04
CA GLU A 89 0.03 19.70 12.63
C GLU A 89 1.17 20.08 11.66
N PRO A 90 1.14 21.29 11.06
CA PRO A 90 2.29 21.78 10.33
C PRO A 90 3.46 21.88 11.30
N GLN A 91 4.59 21.28 10.96
CA GLN A 91 5.81 21.42 11.74
C GLN A 91 6.22 22.90 11.69
N VAL A 92 5.92 23.61 12.77
CA VAL A 92 6.37 24.98 13.03
C VAL A 92 7.86 24.87 13.34
N ASN A 93 8.68 25.47 12.49
CA ASN A 93 10.07 25.80 12.79
C ASN A 93 10.08 27.12 13.59
#